data_AF-A0A834TEI8-F1
#
_entry.id   AF-A0A834TEI8-F1
#
_cell.length_a   1.000
_cell.length_b   1.000
_cell.length_c   1.000
_cell.angle_alpha   90.00
_cell.angle_beta   90.00
_cell.angle_gamma   90.00
#
_symmetry.space_group_name_H-M   'P 1'
#
loop_
_entity.id
_entity.type
_entity.pdbx_description
1 polymer ?
#
loop_
_entity_poly.entity_id
_entity_poly.type
_entity_poly.pdbx_seq_one_letter_code
_entity_poly.pdbx_strand_id
1 'polypeptide(L)'
;MLSLADVGHVVSATVPLYVTMILAYVSVKWWKLFTPDQCNGINKFVAKFSVPLLSFQVVSSNDVYNMSLKLICADFIQKSLAFLALAAILKITNSNTSTTLGFRCIITGFSLSTLPNTLILGIPLLRAMYKDEAVILAQIIVLQSVVWYNLLLFLYELDAANTVTTLASSSSPPPSRGSGGETESAEGEQSKEEEEEVEEEEEAELGRREKKTKILKILSTVGKKLMSNPNTYATFIGLIWASIHFRWGIHMPSVVNQSIVILSNGGLGMAMFSLGLFMASQSRIIACGTRMAMVAMGLKFLMGPALMAVASIAIGLRHTLFKAAIVQAALPQGIVPFVFAKEYNVHPAILSTGVLLGMLISMPVALAYYFLLAL
;
A
#
# COMPACT_ATOMS: atom_id res chain seq x y z
N MET A 1 -27.39 5.19 -20.13
CA MET A 1 -26.59 4.10 -20.73
C MET A 1 -25.28 4.68 -21.19
N LEU A 2 -24.16 4.00 -20.93
CA LEU A 2 -22.84 4.44 -21.39
C LEU A 2 -22.79 4.45 -22.91
N SER A 3 -22.36 5.57 -23.49
CA SER A 3 -22.21 5.70 -24.95
C SER A 3 -20.91 5.03 -25.40
N LEU A 4 -20.88 4.57 -26.65
CA LEU A 4 -19.63 4.13 -27.29
C LEU A 4 -18.57 5.26 -27.27
N ALA A 5 -19.02 6.51 -27.26
CA ALA A 5 -18.16 7.69 -27.10
C ALA A 5 -17.47 7.73 -25.73
N ASP A 6 -18.17 7.36 -24.64
CA ASP A 6 -17.60 7.34 -23.28
C ASP A 6 -16.48 6.29 -23.20
N VAL A 7 -16.71 5.12 -23.79
CA VAL A 7 -15.69 4.07 -23.92
C VAL A 7 -14.50 4.59 -24.73
N GLY A 8 -14.75 5.26 -25.85
CA GLY A 8 -13.72 5.88 -26.68
C GLY A 8 -12.85 6.88 -25.92
N HIS A 9 -13.43 7.70 -25.05
CA HIS A 9 -12.69 8.63 -24.18
C HIS A 9 -11.80 7.90 -23.19
N VAL A 10 -12.32 6.85 -22.53
CA VAL A 10 -11.55 6.03 -21.57
C VAL A 10 -10.38 5.33 -22.26
N VAL A 11 -10.63 4.70 -23.41
CA VAL A 11 -9.61 4.04 -24.23
C VAL A 11 -8.54 5.05 -24.64
N SER A 12 -8.94 6.22 -25.15
CA SER A 12 -8.01 7.26 -25.62
C SER A 12 -7.12 7.82 -24.48
N ALA A 13 -7.62 7.86 -23.24
CA ALA A 13 -6.86 8.30 -22.09
C ALA A 13 -5.87 7.24 -21.55
N THR A 14 -6.18 5.94 -21.73
CA THR A 14 -5.40 4.85 -21.13
C THR A 14 -4.47 4.13 -22.10
N VAL A 15 -4.87 3.91 -23.35
CA VAL A 15 -4.04 3.22 -24.35
C VAL A 15 -2.65 3.87 -24.52
N PRO A 16 -2.49 5.20 -24.57
CA PRO A 16 -1.14 5.81 -24.65
C PRO A 16 -0.21 5.43 -23.49
N LEU A 17 -0.77 5.22 -22.29
CA LEU A 17 -0.02 4.77 -21.12
C LEU A 17 0.51 3.36 -21.33
N TYR A 18 -0.35 2.46 -21.82
CA TYR A 18 0.01 1.09 -22.15
C TYR A 18 1.00 1.01 -23.31
N VAL A 19 0.86 1.85 -24.33
CA VAL A 19 1.83 1.96 -25.43
C VAL A 19 3.22 2.27 -24.88
N THR A 20 3.32 3.22 -23.96
CA THR A 20 4.60 3.61 -23.34
C THR A 20 5.21 2.45 -22.54
N MET A 21 4.40 1.72 -21.78
CA MET A 21 4.82 0.54 -21.02
C MET A 21 5.26 -0.62 -21.92
N ILE A 22 4.51 -0.89 -23.00
CA ILE A 22 4.84 -1.94 -23.97
C ILE A 22 6.14 -1.59 -24.72
N LEU A 23 6.31 -0.33 -25.12
CA LEU A 23 7.53 0.15 -25.78
C LEU A 23 8.75 -0.06 -24.90
N ALA A 24 8.66 0.28 -23.61
CA ALA A 24 9.72 0.00 -22.64
C ALA A 24 10.02 -1.50 -22.53
N TYR A 25 8.97 -2.34 -22.43
CA TYR A 25 9.15 -3.79 -22.36
C TYR A 25 9.87 -4.35 -23.60
N VAL A 26 9.42 -3.93 -24.78
CA VAL A 26 9.99 -4.33 -26.08
C VAL A 26 11.44 -3.90 -26.22
N SER A 27 11.75 -2.68 -25.77
CA SER A 27 13.10 -2.11 -25.85
C SER A 27 14.14 -2.96 -25.12
N VAL A 28 13.74 -3.63 -24.04
CA VAL A 28 14.63 -4.49 -23.24
C VAL A 28 14.61 -5.94 -23.76
N LYS A 29 13.43 -6.53 -23.95
CA LYS A 29 13.32 -7.96 -24.29
C LYS A 29 13.73 -8.30 -25.72
N TRP A 30 13.32 -7.48 -26.68
CA TRP A 30 13.53 -7.76 -28.11
C TRP A 30 14.64 -6.91 -28.70
N TRP A 31 14.63 -5.60 -28.46
CA TRP A 31 15.64 -4.71 -29.05
C TRP A 31 16.95 -4.68 -28.28
N LYS A 32 16.96 -5.16 -27.02
CA LYS A 32 18.14 -5.14 -26.13
C LYS A 32 18.83 -3.77 -26.06
N LEU A 33 18.03 -2.70 -26.14
CA LEU A 33 18.50 -1.31 -26.16
C LEU A 33 19.13 -0.91 -24.82
N PHE A 34 18.58 -1.42 -23.72
CA PHE A 34 19.01 -1.08 -22.37
C PHE A 34 19.64 -2.28 -21.65
N THR A 35 20.75 -2.03 -20.98
CA THR A 35 21.34 -2.98 -20.02
C THR A 35 20.56 -3.00 -18.69
N PRO A 36 20.71 -4.03 -17.85
CA PRO A 36 20.09 -4.06 -16.52
C PRO A 36 20.47 -2.85 -15.65
N ASP A 37 21.72 -2.39 -15.73
CA ASP A 37 22.19 -1.22 -14.99
C ASP A 37 21.56 0.08 -15.49
N GLN A 38 21.39 0.23 -16.80
CA GLN A 38 20.66 1.36 -17.39
C GLN A 38 19.18 1.34 -16.98
N CYS A 39 18.54 0.17 -16.97
CA CYS A 39 17.17 0.02 -16.48
C CYS A 39 17.04 0.43 -15.01
N ASN A 40 18.00 0.04 -14.18
CA ASN A 40 18.05 0.44 -12.77
C ASN A 40 18.26 1.96 -12.62
N GLY A 41 19.13 2.55 -13.45
CA GLY A 41 19.35 3.99 -13.50
C GLY A 41 18.07 4.77 -13.83
N ILE A 42 17.34 4.36 -14.87
CA ILE A 42 16.04 4.95 -15.26
C ILE A 42 15.02 4.80 -14.13
N ASN A 43 14.88 3.60 -13.57
CA ASN A 43 13.95 3.35 -12.46
C ASN A 43 14.27 4.20 -11.23
N LYS A 44 15.56 4.40 -10.92
CA LYS A 44 16.01 5.27 -9.82
C LYS A 44 15.68 6.73 -10.10
N PHE A 45 15.92 7.23 -11.31
CA PHE A 45 15.52 8.58 -11.70
C PHE A 45 14.01 8.78 -11.52
N VAL A 46 13.21 7.82 -12.02
CA VAL A 46 11.75 7.90 -11.93
C VAL A 46 11.28 7.88 -10.47
N ALA A 47 11.82 6.98 -9.65
CA ALA A 47 11.43 6.85 -8.25
C ALA A 47 11.92 8.01 -7.37
N LYS A 48 13.06 8.63 -7.68
CA LYS A 48 13.65 9.71 -6.87
C LYS A 48 13.20 11.11 -7.27
N PHE A 49 12.81 11.33 -8.53
CA PHE A 49 12.46 12.67 -9.03
C PHE A 49 11.07 12.72 -9.67
N SER A 50 10.85 11.90 -10.70
CA SER A 50 9.65 11.95 -11.54
C SER A 50 8.34 11.70 -10.77
N VAL A 51 8.24 10.55 -10.11
CA VAL A 51 7.04 10.16 -9.34
C VAL A 51 6.80 11.09 -8.14
N PRO A 52 7.83 11.46 -7.34
CA PRO A 52 7.66 12.45 -6.28
C PRO A 52 7.11 13.79 -6.77
N LEU A 53 7.62 14.34 -7.88
CA LEU A 53 7.12 15.59 -8.43
C LEU A 53 5.69 15.48 -8.98
N LEU A 54 5.36 14.35 -9.60
CA LEU A 54 3.99 14.04 -10.01
C LEU A 54 3.04 13.98 -8.80
N SER A 55 3.44 13.29 -7.74
CA SER A 55 2.68 13.24 -6.48
C SER A 55 2.54 14.62 -5.86
N PHE A 56 3.61 15.41 -5.82
CA PHE A 56 3.56 16.77 -5.33
C PHE A 56 2.52 17.58 -6.11
N GLN A 57 2.57 17.57 -7.44
CA GLN A 57 1.64 18.33 -8.28
C GLN A 57 0.18 17.94 -8.04
N VAL A 58 -0.10 16.64 -7.93
CA VAL A 58 -1.46 16.14 -7.67
C VAL A 58 -1.94 16.56 -6.28
N VAL A 59 -1.08 16.43 -5.26
CA VAL A 59 -1.44 16.74 -3.88
C VAL A 59 -1.54 18.25 -3.66
N SER A 60 -0.65 19.05 -4.24
CA SER A 60 -0.62 20.51 -4.11
C SER A 60 -1.82 21.20 -4.77
N SER A 61 -2.43 20.53 -5.76
CA SER A 61 -3.62 21.00 -6.46
C SER A 61 -4.93 20.56 -5.79
N ASN A 62 -4.87 19.75 -4.74
CA ASN A 62 -6.04 19.24 -4.04
C ASN A 62 -6.46 20.18 -2.91
N ASP A 63 -7.73 20.60 -2.90
CA ASP A 63 -8.26 21.45 -1.84
C ASP A 63 -8.43 20.68 -0.53
N VAL A 64 -7.56 20.96 0.43
CA VAL A 64 -7.52 20.32 1.75
C VAL A 64 -8.74 20.69 2.60
N TYR A 65 -9.34 21.86 2.37
CA TYR A 65 -10.46 22.36 3.16
C TYR A 65 -11.82 21.87 2.65
N ASN A 66 -11.91 21.54 1.36
CA ASN A 66 -13.10 20.95 0.74
C ASN A 66 -12.98 19.43 0.56
N MET A 67 -12.25 18.75 1.45
CA MET A 67 -12.13 17.30 1.38
C MET A 67 -13.43 16.57 1.77
N SER A 68 -13.72 15.47 1.08
CA SER A 68 -14.90 14.66 1.38
C SER A 68 -14.61 13.78 2.58
N LEU A 69 -15.09 14.18 3.76
CA LEU A 69 -14.98 13.38 4.98
C LEU A 69 -15.59 11.99 4.79
N LYS A 70 -16.67 11.88 4.01
CA LYS A 70 -17.29 10.60 3.67
C LYS A 70 -16.31 9.67 2.97
N LEU A 71 -15.59 10.19 1.96
CA LEU A 71 -14.61 9.40 1.22
C LEU A 71 -13.44 8.97 2.13
N ILE A 72 -12.97 9.86 2.99
CA ILE A 72 -11.92 9.55 3.98
C ILE A 72 -12.41 8.42 4.91
N CYS A 73 -13.59 8.56 5.52
CA CYS A 73 -14.15 7.54 6.40
C CYS A 73 -14.35 6.19 5.67
N ALA A 74 -14.85 6.21 4.44
CA ALA A 74 -15.01 4.99 3.64
C ALA A 74 -13.67 4.31 3.36
N ASP A 75 -12.63 5.09 3.04
CA ASP A 75 -11.26 4.60 2.81
C ASP A 75 -10.64 3.95 4.07
N PHE A 76 -10.88 4.54 5.26
CA PHE A 76 -10.51 3.96 6.55
C PHE A 76 -11.27 2.68 6.86
N ILE A 77 -12.60 2.68 6.69
CA ILE A 77 -13.44 1.50 6.95
C ILE A 77 -13.09 0.36 6.02
N GLN A 78 -12.87 0.63 4.73
CA GLN A 78 -12.42 -0.38 3.76
C GLN A 78 -11.17 -1.09 4.25
N LYS A 79 -10.18 -0.36 4.75
CA LYS A 79 -8.90 -0.93 5.20
C LYS A 79 -9.00 -1.68 6.50
N SER A 80 -9.78 -1.16 7.45
CA SER A 80 -10.10 -1.88 8.68
C SER A 80 -10.84 -3.19 8.38
N LEU A 81 -11.84 -3.16 7.49
CA LEU A 81 -12.58 -4.34 7.07
C LEU A 81 -11.69 -5.34 6.32
N ALA A 82 -10.77 -4.87 5.48
CA ALA A 82 -9.79 -5.72 4.81
C ALA A 82 -8.93 -6.48 5.83
N PHE A 83 -8.40 -5.79 6.85
CA PHE A 83 -7.59 -6.40 7.89
C PHE A 83 -8.37 -7.47 8.67
N LEU A 84 -9.60 -7.14 9.09
CA LEU A 84 -10.48 -8.06 9.81
C LEU A 84 -10.88 -9.28 8.97
N ALA A 85 -11.26 -9.07 7.71
CA ALA A 85 -11.63 -10.15 6.80
C ALA A 85 -10.46 -11.10 6.56
N LEU A 86 -9.24 -10.57 6.34
CA LEU A 86 -8.04 -11.40 6.16
C LEU A 86 -7.67 -12.18 7.42
N ALA A 87 -7.76 -11.54 8.59
CA ALA A 87 -7.52 -12.21 9.87
C ALA A 87 -8.54 -13.34 10.11
N ALA A 88 -9.82 -13.10 9.82
CA ALA A 88 -10.88 -14.10 9.96
C ALA A 88 -10.68 -15.27 8.98
N ILE A 89 -10.39 -14.99 7.71
CA ILE A 89 -10.13 -16.03 6.69
C ILE A 89 -8.95 -16.92 7.12
N LEU A 90 -7.86 -16.33 7.61
CA LEU A 90 -6.70 -17.10 8.06
C LEU A 90 -6.99 -17.91 9.32
N LYS A 91 -7.75 -17.36 10.28
CA LYS A 91 -8.17 -18.07 11.49
C LYS A 91 -9.03 -19.29 11.15
N ILE A 92 -9.94 -19.17 10.19
CA ILE A 92 -10.82 -20.27 9.75
C ILE A 92 -10.05 -21.30 8.92
N THR A 93 -9.18 -20.86 8.01
CA THR A 93 -8.53 -21.76 7.04
C THR A 93 -7.39 -22.57 7.66
N ASN A 94 -6.71 -22.04 8.69
CA ASN A 94 -5.41 -22.55 9.11
C ASN A 94 -5.22 -22.59 10.63
N SER A 95 -5.84 -23.57 11.30
CA SER A 95 -5.61 -23.82 12.74
C SER A 95 -4.15 -24.21 13.08
N ASN A 96 -3.33 -24.63 12.09
CA ASN A 96 -1.98 -25.16 12.30
C ASN A 96 -0.86 -24.31 11.66
N THR A 97 -1.15 -23.11 11.14
CA THR A 97 -0.11 -22.26 10.53
C THR A 97 0.61 -21.43 11.58
N SER A 98 1.95 -21.41 11.51
CA SER A 98 2.79 -20.55 12.36
C SER A 98 2.32 -19.09 12.30
N THR A 99 2.17 -18.47 13.47
CA THR A 99 1.70 -17.08 13.64
C THR A 99 2.43 -16.09 12.71
N THR A 100 3.73 -16.29 12.50
CA THR A 100 4.56 -15.47 11.61
C THR A 100 4.14 -15.59 10.14
N LEU A 101 3.86 -16.80 9.66
CA LEU A 101 3.41 -17.02 8.28
C LEU A 101 2.01 -16.44 8.06
N GLY A 102 1.12 -16.58 9.05
CA GLY A 102 -0.19 -15.94 9.06
C GLY A 102 -0.07 -14.42 8.93
N PHE A 103 0.80 -13.80 9.75
CA PHE A 103 1.01 -12.36 9.72
C PHE A 103 1.53 -11.85 8.36
N ARG A 104 2.52 -12.52 7.76
CA ARG A 104 3.01 -12.20 6.40
C ARG A 104 1.93 -12.29 5.33
N CYS A 105 1.02 -13.27 5.44
CA CYS A 105 -0.13 -13.40 4.56
C CYS A 105 -1.12 -12.24 4.74
N ILE A 106 -1.36 -11.77 5.98
CA ILE A 106 -2.20 -10.58 6.24
C ILE A 106 -1.58 -9.36 5.58
N ILE A 107 -0.28 -9.10 5.78
CA ILE A 107 0.40 -7.94 5.18
C ILE A 107 0.28 -7.97 3.65
N THR A 108 0.54 -9.13 3.06
CA THR A 108 0.46 -9.35 1.61
C THR A 108 -0.96 -9.15 1.10
N GLY A 109 -1.96 -9.75 1.76
CA GLY A 109 -3.35 -9.65 1.37
C GLY A 109 -3.92 -8.23 1.54
N PHE A 110 -3.53 -7.54 2.61
CA PHE A 110 -3.90 -6.15 2.87
C PHE A 110 -3.33 -5.25 1.78
N SER A 111 -2.04 -5.41 1.48
CA SER A 111 -1.37 -4.69 0.41
C SER A 111 -2.03 -4.90 -0.95
N LEU A 112 -2.33 -6.15 -1.31
CA LEU A 112 -3.00 -6.48 -2.58
C LEU A 112 -4.40 -5.88 -2.64
N SER A 113 -5.23 -6.07 -1.62
CA SER A 113 -6.64 -5.67 -1.68
C SER A 113 -6.85 -4.15 -1.59
N THR A 114 -5.97 -3.41 -0.91
CA THR A 114 -6.25 -2.00 -0.53
C THR A 114 -5.31 -0.95 -1.11
N LEU A 115 -4.19 -1.33 -1.74
CA LEU A 115 -3.17 -0.38 -2.22
C LEU A 115 -3.02 -0.37 -3.75
N PRO A 116 -4.03 0.14 -4.49
CA PRO A 116 -3.95 0.29 -5.94
C PRO A 116 -2.96 1.36 -6.41
N ASN A 117 -2.61 1.29 -7.70
CA ASN A 117 -1.88 2.29 -8.46
C ASN A 117 -2.78 3.47 -8.86
N THR A 118 -3.20 4.25 -7.86
CA THR A 118 -4.09 5.40 -8.07
C THR A 118 -3.41 6.54 -8.81
N LEU A 119 -2.13 6.80 -8.52
CA LEU A 119 -1.43 7.96 -9.04
C LEU A 119 -1.13 7.86 -10.55
N ILE A 120 -0.54 6.75 -10.99
CA ILE A 120 -0.02 6.64 -12.37
C ILE A 120 -1.16 6.26 -13.33
N LEU A 121 -1.93 5.24 -12.99
CA LEU A 121 -3.01 4.74 -13.86
C LEU A 121 -4.39 5.25 -13.43
N GLY A 122 -4.63 5.35 -12.13
CA GLY A 122 -5.94 5.72 -11.59
C GLY A 122 -6.43 7.09 -12.02
N ILE A 123 -5.65 8.15 -11.84
CA ILE A 123 -6.07 9.53 -12.18
C ILE A 123 -6.47 9.64 -13.66
N PRO A 124 -5.63 9.25 -14.65
CA PRO A 124 -6.03 9.34 -16.06
C PRO A 124 -7.30 8.56 -16.37
N LEU A 125 -7.40 7.34 -15.85
CA LEU A 125 -8.54 6.46 -16.09
C LEU A 125 -9.83 7.02 -15.48
N LEU A 126 -9.80 7.37 -14.20
CA LEU A 126 -10.96 7.87 -13.46
C LEU A 126 -11.41 9.24 -13.98
N ARG A 127 -10.48 10.11 -14.38
CA ARG A 127 -10.80 11.39 -15.00
C ARG A 127 -11.47 11.22 -16.37
N ALA A 128 -11.07 10.21 -17.14
CA ALA A 128 -11.75 9.90 -18.39
C ALA A 128 -13.17 9.34 -18.18
N MET A 129 -13.41 8.60 -17.10
CA MET A 129 -14.70 7.97 -16.79
C MET A 129 -15.70 8.90 -16.08
N TYR A 130 -15.20 9.75 -15.18
CA TYR A 130 -16.02 10.53 -14.25
C TYR A 130 -15.69 12.03 -14.25
N LYS A 131 -14.85 12.49 -15.18
CA LYS A 131 -14.49 13.91 -15.38
C LYS A 131 -13.94 14.53 -14.09
N ASP A 132 -14.32 15.77 -13.79
CA ASP A 132 -13.76 16.55 -12.68
C ASP A 132 -14.17 16.02 -11.30
N GLU A 133 -15.23 15.19 -11.19
CA GLU A 133 -15.58 14.55 -9.91
C GLU A 133 -14.51 13.56 -9.44
N ALA A 134 -13.71 13.01 -10.37
CA ALA A 134 -12.59 12.12 -10.04
C ALA A 134 -11.42 12.86 -9.35
N VAL A 135 -11.35 14.19 -9.44
CA VAL A 135 -10.29 14.99 -8.79
C VAL A 135 -10.34 14.82 -7.27
N ILE A 136 -11.52 14.62 -6.69
CA ILE A 136 -11.72 14.36 -5.26
C ILE A 136 -10.99 13.07 -4.81
N LEU A 137 -10.77 12.11 -5.71
CA LEU A 137 -10.02 10.88 -5.40
C LEU A 137 -8.52 11.12 -5.20
N ALA A 138 -7.99 12.31 -5.51
CA ALA A 138 -6.64 12.71 -5.11
C ALA A 138 -6.45 12.67 -3.59
N GLN A 139 -7.54 12.79 -2.82
CA GLN A 139 -7.53 12.62 -1.35
C GLN A 139 -7.08 11.22 -0.94
N ILE A 140 -7.44 10.18 -1.72
CA ILE A 140 -6.98 8.81 -1.46
C ILE A 140 -5.46 8.70 -1.63
N ILE A 141 -4.85 9.44 -2.56
CA ILE A 141 -3.40 9.46 -2.75
C ILE A 141 -2.69 10.10 -1.56
N VAL A 142 -3.27 11.17 -1.00
CA VAL A 142 -2.79 11.78 0.25
C VAL A 142 -2.84 10.77 1.38
N LEU A 143 -3.99 10.12 1.60
CA LEU A 143 -4.15 9.09 2.64
C LEU A 143 -3.20 7.90 2.43
N GLN A 144 -3.03 7.43 1.18
CA GLN A 144 -2.10 6.36 0.83
C GLN A 144 -0.67 6.70 1.25
N SER A 145 -0.22 7.91 0.92
CA SER A 145 1.16 8.31 1.17
C SER A 145 1.42 8.63 2.64
N VAL A 146 0.49 9.33 3.30
CA VAL A 146 0.64 9.81 4.69
C VAL A 146 0.30 8.73 5.72
N VAL A 147 -0.73 7.92 5.48
CA VAL A 147 -1.25 6.96 6.48
C VAL A 147 -0.90 5.53 6.10
N TRP A 148 -1.29 5.10 4.90
CA TRP A 148 -1.33 3.67 4.60
C TRP A 148 0.03 3.05 4.26
N TYR A 149 0.91 3.78 3.57
CA TYR A 149 2.29 3.34 3.35
C TYR A 149 3.10 3.35 4.64
N ASN A 150 2.82 4.28 5.55
CA ASN A 150 3.36 4.28 6.91
C ASN A 150 2.94 3.04 7.70
N LEU A 151 1.65 2.75 7.71
CA LEU A 151 1.11 1.56 8.35
C LEU A 151 1.73 0.30 7.74
N LEU A 152 1.84 0.21 6.41
CA LEU A 152 2.42 -0.94 5.74
C LEU A 152 3.90 -1.15 6.12
N LEU A 153 4.72 -0.09 6.13
CA LEU A 153 6.10 -0.16 6.60
C LEU A 153 6.19 -0.56 8.06
N PHE A 154 5.32 -0.03 8.91
CA PHE A 154 5.25 -0.43 10.31
C PHE A 154 4.94 -1.92 10.46
N LEU A 155 4.00 -2.46 9.69
CA LEU A 155 3.70 -3.89 9.70
C LEU A 155 4.89 -4.74 9.24
N TYR A 156 5.66 -4.27 8.25
CA TYR A 156 6.88 -4.95 7.81
C TYR A 156 8.00 -4.92 8.85
N GLU A 157 8.23 -3.79 9.50
CA GLU A 157 9.21 -3.71 10.60
C GLU A 157 8.79 -4.56 11.80
N LEU A 158 7.49 -4.63 12.08
CA LEU A 158 6.96 -5.51 13.11
C LEU A 158 7.19 -6.99 12.77
N ASP A 159 7.00 -7.40 11.51
CA ASP A 159 7.32 -8.76 11.06
C ASP A 159 8.82 -9.07 11.22
N ALA A 160 9.69 -8.14 10.80
CA ALA A 160 11.13 -8.27 10.93
C ALA A 160 11.55 -8.41 12.41
N ALA A 161 11.00 -7.56 13.28
CA ALA A 161 11.28 -7.58 14.71
C ALA A 161 10.76 -8.84 15.41
N ASN A 162 9.61 -9.39 14.98
CA ASN A 162 9.07 -10.64 15.49
C ASN A 162 9.92 -11.84 15.04
N THR A 163 10.38 -11.84 13.79
CA THR A 163 11.25 -12.90 13.24
C THR A 163 12.55 -13.00 14.04
N VAL A 164 13.17 -11.86 14.38
CA VAL A 164 14.40 -11.83 15.20
C VAL A 164 14.15 -12.37 16.62
N THR A 165 13.03 -12.01 17.24
CA THR A 165 12.69 -12.50 18.58
C THR A 165 12.45 -14.02 18.59
N THR A 166 11.73 -14.56 17.61
CA THR A 166 11.51 -16.01 17.50
C THR A 166 12.82 -16.79 17.31
N LEU A 167 13.76 -16.26 16.51
CA LEU A 167 15.07 -16.86 16.34
C LEU A 167 15.89 -16.84 17.65
N ALA A 168 15.85 -15.74 18.40
CA ALA A 168 16.55 -15.64 19.69
C ALA A 168 16.01 -16.64 20.72
N SER A 169 14.68 -16.78 20.85
CA SER A 169 14.05 -17.72 21.78
C SER A 169 14.32 -19.20 21.46
N SER A 170 14.63 -19.52 20.19
CA SER A 170 15.00 -20.90 19.80
C SER A 170 16.46 -21.27 20.11
N SER A 171 17.28 -20.30 20.54
CA SER A 171 18.72 -20.46 20.78
C SER A 171 19.14 -20.52 22.25
N SER A 172 18.20 -20.39 23.20
CA SER A 172 18.47 -20.49 24.64
C SER A 172 18.56 -21.95 25.12
N PRO A 173 19.60 -22.36 25.87
CA PRO A 173 19.72 -23.72 26.41
C PRO A 173 18.70 -23.97 27.54
N PRO A 174 18.25 -25.22 27.76
CA PRO A 174 17.25 -25.53 28.77
C PRO A 174 17.79 -25.24 30.19
N PRO A 175 16.96 -24.76 31.13
CA PRO A 175 17.38 -24.56 32.51
C PRO A 175 17.70 -25.92 33.16
N SER A 176 18.87 -25.99 33.80
CA SER A 176 19.28 -27.12 34.63
C SER A 176 18.35 -27.27 35.83
N ARG A 177 17.64 -28.41 35.91
CA ARG A 177 16.89 -28.82 37.10
C ARG A 177 17.84 -28.99 38.29
N GLY A 178 17.82 -28.03 39.21
CA GLY A 178 18.36 -28.18 40.57
C GLY A 178 17.37 -28.94 41.44
N SER A 179 17.87 -29.93 42.19
CA SER A 179 17.13 -30.85 43.05
C SER A 179 17.46 -30.57 44.53
N GLY A 180 16.45 -30.72 45.40
CA GLY A 180 16.52 -30.69 46.89
C GLY A 180 15.62 -29.57 47.43
N GLY A 181 14.49 -29.80 48.12
CA GLY A 181 14.27 -30.56 49.38
C GLY A 181 14.72 -29.67 50.57
N GLU A 182 13.96 -29.29 51.60
CA GLU A 182 12.66 -29.67 52.18
C GLU A 182 12.20 -28.57 53.18
N THR A 183 10.89 -28.51 53.45
CA THR A 183 10.15 -28.03 54.67
C THR A 183 10.15 -26.55 55.11
N GLU A 184 8.96 -25.91 55.17
CA GLU A 184 8.45 -25.15 56.34
C GLU A 184 7.00 -24.59 56.18
N SER A 185 6.17 -24.91 57.19
CA SER A 185 5.02 -24.23 57.83
C SER A 185 3.99 -23.34 57.09
N ALA A 186 2.70 -23.61 57.38
CA ALA A 186 1.48 -23.04 56.78
C ALA A 186 1.00 -21.67 57.33
N GLU A 187 1.88 -20.83 57.87
CA GLU A 187 1.57 -19.41 58.19
C GLU A 187 2.23 -18.41 57.22
N GLY A 188 2.97 -18.91 56.21
CA GLY A 188 3.62 -18.11 55.17
C GLY A 188 2.94 -18.15 53.79
N GLU A 189 1.77 -18.78 53.65
CA GLU A 189 1.07 -18.89 52.36
C GLU A 189 0.46 -17.55 51.92
N GLN A 190 -0.05 -16.74 52.85
CA GLN A 190 -0.71 -15.47 52.53
C GLN A 190 0.27 -14.36 52.16
N SER A 191 1.47 -14.36 52.74
CA SER A 191 2.56 -13.44 52.37
C SER A 191 3.29 -13.84 51.08
N LYS A 192 3.32 -15.15 50.76
CA LYS A 192 3.89 -15.64 49.49
C LYS A 192 2.98 -15.38 48.29
N GLU A 193 1.66 -15.50 48.44
CA GLU A 193 0.71 -15.15 47.38
C GLU A 193 0.76 -13.65 47.06
N GLU A 194 0.87 -12.78 48.08
CA GLU A 194 1.04 -11.33 47.87
C GLU A 194 2.41 -10.97 47.25
N GLU A 195 3.49 -11.68 47.62
CA GLU A 195 4.82 -11.50 46.99
C GLU A 195 4.86 -12.01 45.54
N GLU A 196 4.24 -13.16 45.24
CA GLU A 196 4.12 -13.70 43.88
C GLU A 196 3.23 -12.80 42.99
N GLU A 197 2.13 -12.25 43.50
CA GLU A 197 1.31 -11.28 42.75
C GLU A 197 2.08 -9.99 42.44
N VAL A 198 2.90 -9.50 43.36
CA VAL A 198 3.76 -8.31 43.14
C VAL A 198 4.88 -8.61 42.15
N GLU A 199 5.51 -9.79 42.21
CA GLU A 199 6.52 -10.20 41.23
C GLU A 199 5.91 -10.41 39.83
N GLU A 200 4.72 -11.00 39.72
CA GLU A 200 3.99 -11.12 38.44
C GLU A 200 3.59 -9.75 37.88
N GLU A 201 3.14 -8.82 38.73
CA GLU A 201 2.84 -7.44 38.31
C GLU A 201 4.11 -6.68 37.88
N GLU A 202 5.23 -6.83 38.58
CA GLU A 202 6.53 -6.24 38.21
C GLU A 202 7.09 -6.83 36.91
N GLU A 203 7.02 -8.15 36.71
CA GLU A 203 7.39 -8.80 35.45
C GLU A 203 6.47 -8.39 34.29
N ALA A 204 5.16 -8.25 34.54
CA ALA A 204 4.20 -7.75 33.56
C ALA A 204 4.43 -6.27 33.21
N GLU A 205 4.74 -5.43 34.20
CA GLU A 205 5.12 -4.02 34.04
C GLU A 205 6.44 -3.88 33.26
N LEU A 206 7.47 -4.67 33.60
CA LEU A 206 8.76 -4.71 32.92
C LEU A 206 8.57 -5.16 31.46
N GLY A 207 7.83 -6.25 31.23
CA GLY A 207 7.48 -6.75 29.90
C GLY A 207 6.65 -5.75 29.09
N ARG A 208 5.76 -4.99 29.72
CA ARG A 208 4.97 -3.91 29.08
C ARG A 208 5.86 -2.71 28.72
N ARG A 209 6.83 -2.36 29.56
CA ARG A 209 7.79 -1.27 29.32
C ARG A 209 8.79 -1.63 28.22
N GLU A 210 9.26 -2.86 28.16
CA GLU A 210 10.06 -3.40 27.07
C GLU A 210 9.30 -3.42 25.75
N LYS A 211 8.06 -3.92 25.74
CA LYS A 211 7.17 -3.89 24.55
C LYS A 211 6.94 -2.46 24.07
N LYS A 212 6.62 -1.51 24.96
CA LYS A 212 6.45 -0.09 24.61
C LYS A 212 7.73 0.50 24.01
N THR A 213 8.89 0.21 24.61
CA THR A 213 10.19 0.70 24.11
C THR A 213 10.52 0.10 22.73
N LYS A 214 10.22 -1.18 22.52
CA LYS A 214 10.38 -1.87 21.24
C LYS A 214 9.47 -1.26 20.17
N ILE A 215 8.19 -1.03 20.47
CA ILE A 215 7.24 -0.38 19.56
C ILE A 215 7.67 1.04 19.22
N LEU A 216 8.14 1.81 20.22
CA LEU A 216 8.60 3.19 20.00
C LEU A 216 9.87 3.23 19.12
N LYS A 217 10.81 2.29 19.33
CA LYS A 217 11.99 2.13 18.45
C LYS A 217 11.57 1.75 17.03
N ILE A 218 10.64 0.80 16.86
CA ILE A 218 10.10 0.44 15.55
C ILE A 218 9.45 1.66 14.89
N LEU A 219 8.60 2.39 15.60
CA LEU A 219 7.93 3.58 15.10
C LEU A 219 8.93 4.68 14.69
N SER A 220 10.00 4.87 15.45
CA SER A 220 11.09 5.79 15.11
C SER A 220 11.84 5.37 13.84
N THR A 221 12.15 4.07 13.71
CA THR A 221 12.80 3.51 12.52
C THR A 221 11.92 3.65 11.28
N VAL A 222 10.63 3.32 11.38
CA VAL A 222 9.63 3.48 10.32
C VAL A 222 9.55 4.94 9.91
N GLY A 223 9.42 5.84 10.88
CA GLY A 223 9.34 7.29 10.65
C GLY A 223 10.57 7.81 9.90
N LYS A 224 11.78 7.41 10.29
CA LYS A 224 13.03 7.79 9.61
C LYS A 224 13.11 7.23 8.19
N LYS A 225 12.80 5.95 7.98
CA LYS A 225 12.82 5.30 6.65
C LYS A 225 11.81 5.93 5.71
N LEU A 226 10.62 6.24 6.21
CA LEU A 226 9.58 6.90 5.44
C LEU A 226 9.91 8.37 5.14
N MET A 227 10.46 9.12 6.09
CA MET A 227 10.91 10.50 5.86
C MET A 227 12.02 10.57 4.79
N SER A 228 12.83 9.51 4.67
CA SER A 228 13.79 9.35 3.57
C SER A 228 13.17 8.93 2.23
N ASN A 229 11.89 8.55 2.20
CA ASN A 229 11.20 8.19 0.97
C ASN A 229 10.84 9.46 0.18
N PRO A 230 11.31 9.58 -1.08
CA PRO A 230 11.02 10.72 -1.93
C PRO A 230 9.56 11.06 -2.11
N ASN A 231 8.75 10.03 -2.33
CA ASN A 231 7.34 10.23 -2.55
C ASN A 231 6.65 10.80 -1.30
N THR A 232 7.10 10.35 -0.12
CA THR A 232 6.53 10.78 1.14
C THR A 232 6.79 12.25 1.42
N TYR A 233 8.06 12.71 1.40
CA TYR A 233 8.31 14.13 1.64
C TYR A 233 7.65 15.00 0.57
N ALA A 234 7.59 14.54 -0.69
CA ALA A 234 6.91 15.27 -1.75
C ALA A 234 5.40 15.42 -1.47
N THR A 235 4.75 14.38 -0.94
CA THR A 235 3.34 14.47 -0.53
C THR A 235 3.14 15.37 0.68
N PHE A 236 4.05 15.36 1.67
CA PHE A 236 3.97 16.27 2.82
C PHE A 236 4.17 17.72 2.41
N ILE A 237 5.19 18.02 1.60
CA ILE A 237 5.43 19.37 1.09
C ILE A 237 4.24 19.79 0.21
N GLY A 238 3.69 18.87 -0.60
CA GLY A 238 2.48 19.11 -1.39
C GLY A 238 1.28 19.47 -0.52
N LEU A 239 1.07 18.77 0.60
CA LEU A 239 -0.03 19.02 1.53
C LEU A 239 0.13 20.36 2.27
N ILE A 240 1.35 20.67 2.70
CA ILE A 240 1.69 21.97 3.31
C ILE A 240 1.40 23.08 2.30
N TRP A 241 1.86 22.90 1.06
CA TRP A 241 1.64 23.87 -0.01
C TRP A 241 0.15 24.04 -0.33
N ALA A 242 -0.60 22.94 -0.49
CA ALA A 242 -2.03 22.98 -0.72
C ALA A 242 -2.75 23.76 0.39
N SER A 243 -2.41 23.48 1.65
CA SER A 243 -2.97 24.22 2.79
C SER A 243 -2.69 25.71 2.69
N ILE A 244 -1.47 26.11 2.32
CA ILE A 244 -1.11 27.53 2.16
C ILE A 244 -1.87 28.17 0.99
N HIS A 245 -1.87 27.50 -0.17
CA HIS A 245 -2.51 27.96 -1.39
C HIS A 245 -4.01 28.20 -1.21
N PHE A 246 -4.73 27.22 -0.66
CA PHE A 246 -6.18 27.32 -0.47
C PHE A 246 -6.59 28.18 0.73
N ARG A 247 -5.75 28.32 1.76
CA ARG A 247 -6.06 29.15 2.93
C ARG A 247 -5.83 30.64 2.69
N TRP A 248 -4.70 30.99 2.06
CA TRP A 248 -4.27 32.38 1.85
C TRP A 248 -4.41 32.85 0.40
N GLY A 249 -4.86 32.00 -0.53
CA GLY A 249 -4.99 32.35 -1.95
C GLY A 249 -3.65 32.63 -2.64
N ILE A 250 -2.54 32.12 -2.08
CA ILE A 250 -1.19 32.36 -2.59
C ILE A 250 -0.91 31.40 -3.74
N HIS A 251 -0.77 31.95 -4.94
CA HIS A 251 -0.38 31.18 -6.11
C HIS A 251 1.11 30.86 -6.09
N MET A 252 1.48 29.67 -6.57
CA MET A 252 2.89 29.28 -6.66
C MET A 252 3.64 30.19 -7.65
N PRO A 253 4.84 30.69 -7.30
CA PRO A 253 5.65 31.47 -8.23
C PRO A 253 5.83 30.72 -9.55
N SER A 254 5.68 31.44 -10.67
CA SER A 254 5.68 30.84 -12.01
C SER A 254 6.91 29.99 -12.28
N VAL A 255 8.08 30.44 -11.81
CA VAL A 255 9.36 29.70 -11.94
C VAL A 255 9.28 28.34 -11.25
N VAL A 256 8.75 28.27 -10.03
CA VAL A 256 8.63 27.01 -9.28
C VAL A 256 7.58 26.11 -9.93
N ASN A 257 6.41 26.66 -10.26
CA ASN A 257 5.33 25.91 -10.87
C ASN A 257 5.75 25.30 -12.22
N GLN A 258 6.34 26.10 -13.12
CA GLN A 258 6.79 25.62 -14.42
C GLN A 258 7.92 24.58 -14.31
N SER A 259 8.83 24.74 -13.34
CA SER A 259 9.88 23.76 -13.09
C SER A 259 9.31 22.40 -12.70
N ILE A 260 8.27 22.39 -11.84
CA ILE A 260 7.57 21.17 -11.44
C ILE A 260 6.84 20.57 -12.64
N VAL A 261 6.05 21.39 -13.35
CA VAL A 261 5.22 20.98 -14.50
C VAL A 261 6.05 20.33 -15.61
N ILE A 262 7.26 20.83 -15.92
CA ILE A 262 8.12 20.23 -16.95
C ILE A 262 8.48 18.78 -16.59
N LEU A 263 8.90 18.52 -15.34
CA LEU A 263 9.28 17.17 -14.92
C LEU A 263 8.06 16.28 -14.66
N SER A 264 6.98 16.81 -14.09
CA SER A 264 5.81 16.03 -13.71
C SER A 264 4.92 15.65 -14.89
N ASN A 265 4.78 16.51 -15.91
CA ASN A 265 4.04 16.18 -17.14
C ASN A 265 4.71 15.03 -17.90
N GLY A 266 6.03 15.05 -18.02
CA GLY A 266 6.78 13.89 -18.54
C GLY A 266 6.74 12.69 -17.58
N GLY A 267 6.48 12.96 -16.29
CA GLY A 267 6.67 11.98 -15.24
C GLY A 267 5.65 10.83 -15.23
N LEU A 268 4.44 11.06 -15.75
CA LEU A 268 3.46 10.00 -15.93
C LEU A 268 3.92 9.00 -17.00
N GLY A 269 4.36 9.49 -18.16
CA GLY A 269 4.92 8.66 -19.23
C GLY A 269 6.17 7.92 -18.77
N MET A 270 7.08 8.60 -18.07
CA MET A 270 8.29 7.98 -17.52
C MET A 270 7.98 6.92 -16.45
N ALA A 271 6.94 7.12 -15.63
CA ALA A 271 6.49 6.12 -14.67
C ALA A 271 5.93 4.87 -15.35
N MET A 272 5.15 5.03 -16.42
CA MET A 272 4.67 3.92 -17.25
C MET A 272 5.81 3.22 -18.01
N PHE A 273 6.80 3.98 -18.48
CA PHE A 273 8.00 3.43 -19.11
C PHE A 273 8.81 2.60 -18.10
N SER A 274 9.05 3.14 -16.91
CA SER A 274 9.73 2.45 -15.80
C SER A 274 9.01 1.17 -15.38
N LEU A 275 7.67 1.17 -15.35
CA LEU A 275 6.86 -0.04 -15.14
C LEU A 275 7.13 -1.11 -16.21
N GLY A 276 7.25 -0.72 -17.48
CA GLY A 276 7.57 -1.64 -18.57
C GLY A 276 8.99 -2.18 -18.50
N LEU A 277 9.98 -1.35 -18.14
CA LEU A 277 11.35 -1.79 -17.85
C LEU A 277 11.39 -2.79 -16.69
N PHE A 278 10.66 -2.49 -15.62
CA PHE A 278 10.52 -3.39 -14.47
C PHE A 278 9.92 -4.74 -14.89
N MET A 279 8.87 -4.74 -15.71
CA MET A 279 8.24 -5.94 -16.26
C MET A 279 9.20 -6.76 -17.13
N ALA A 280 9.99 -6.10 -17.97
CA ALA A 280 10.97 -6.77 -18.81
C ALA A 280 12.16 -7.34 -18.02
N SER A 281 12.49 -6.70 -16.89
CA SER A 281 13.57 -7.13 -16.00
C SER A 281 13.19 -8.36 -15.16
N GLN A 282 11.91 -8.70 -15.06
CA GLN A 282 11.49 -9.94 -14.42
C GLN A 282 11.74 -11.15 -15.33
N SER A 283 12.16 -12.27 -14.71
CA SER A 283 12.39 -13.54 -15.41
C SER A 283 11.08 -14.22 -15.80
N ARG A 284 10.01 -14.02 -15.03
CA ARG A 284 8.67 -14.56 -15.26
C ARG A 284 7.62 -13.52 -14.90
N ILE A 285 6.57 -13.44 -15.70
CA ILE A 285 5.39 -12.59 -15.41
C ILE A 285 4.61 -13.16 -14.22
N ILE A 286 4.56 -14.50 -14.09
CA ILE A 286 3.94 -15.21 -12.98
C ILE A 286 5.04 -15.88 -12.15
N ALA A 287 5.48 -15.21 -11.09
CA ALA A 287 6.57 -15.70 -10.25
C ALA A 287 6.08 -16.62 -9.12
N CYS A 288 4.85 -16.42 -8.63
CA CYS A 288 4.29 -17.14 -7.47
C CYS A 288 3.51 -18.42 -7.79
N GLY A 289 3.44 -18.82 -9.06
CA GLY A 289 2.61 -19.94 -9.53
C GLY A 289 1.15 -19.54 -9.77
N THR A 290 0.42 -20.36 -10.53
CA THR A 290 -0.95 -20.05 -11.01
C THR A 290 -1.97 -19.93 -9.90
N ARG A 291 -1.92 -20.81 -8.88
CA ARG A 291 -2.84 -20.78 -7.74
C ARG A 291 -2.75 -19.47 -6.95
N MET A 292 -1.55 -19.06 -6.57
CA MET A 292 -1.33 -17.82 -5.82
C MET A 292 -1.58 -16.58 -6.67
N ALA A 293 -1.34 -16.65 -7.99
CA ALA A 293 -1.70 -15.58 -8.91
C ALA A 293 -3.23 -15.38 -8.98
N MET A 294 -4.02 -16.46 -9.09
CA MET A 294 -5.49 -16.37 -9.06
C MET A 294 -5.99 -15.78 -7.74
N VAL A 295 -5.41 -16.20 -6.61
CA VAL A 295 -5.72 -15.63 -5.30
C VAL A 295 -5.41 -14.13 -5.29
N ALA A 296 -4.21 -13.72 -5.73
CA ALA A 296 -3.83 -12.31 -5.77
C ALA A 296 -4.77 -11.47 -6.66
N MET A 297 -5.17 -11.98 -7.83
CA MET A 297 -6.13 -11.31 -8.72
C MET A 297 -7.52 -11.22 -8.09
N GLY A 298 -8.00 -12.27 -7.43
CA GLY A 298 -9.28 -12.27 -6.72
C GLY A 298 -9.29 -11.28 -5.54
N LEU A 299 -8.23 -11.27 -4.73
CA LEU A 299 -8.04 -10.28 -3.68
C LEU A 299 -8.06 -8.86 -4.24
N LYS A 300 -7.41 -8.65 -5.40
CA LYS A 300 -7.24 -7.33 -5.96
C LYS A 300 -8.48 -6.78 -6.64
N PHE A 301 -9.05 -7.55 -7.55
CA PHE A 301 -10.11 -7.11 -8.45
C PHE A 301 -11.51 -7.51 -8.00
N LEU A 302 -11.67 -8.39 -7.01
CA LEU A 302 -12.99 -8.74 -6.45
C LEU A 302 -13.10 -8.26 -5.01
N MET A 303 -12.20 -8.70 -4.13
CA MET A 303 -12.30 -8.38 -2.70
C MET A 303 -12.06 -6.90 -2.42
N GLY A 304 -11.05 -6.27 -3.03
CA GLY A 304 -10.79 -4.84 -2.90
C GLY A 304 -12.02 -3.96 -3.23
N PRO A 305 -12.61 -4.10 -4.44
CA PRO A 305 -13.84 -3.40 -4.81
C PRO A 305 -15.05 -3.73 -3.95
N ALA A 306 -15.24 -4.99 -3.56
CA ALA A 306 -16.35 -5.41 -2.69
C ALA A 306 -16.25 -4.75 -1.30
N LEU A 307 -15.07 -4.74 -0.70
CA LEU A 307 -14.82 -4.06 0.58
C LEU A 307 -15.06 -2.56 0.47
N MET A 308 -14.64 -1.93 -0.64
CA MET A 308 -14.89 -0.52 -0.88
C MET A 308 -16.38 -0.24 -1.04
N ALA A 309 -17.13 -1.10 -1.75
CA ALA A 309 -18.57 -0.98 -1.90
C ALA A 309 -19.28 -1.04 -0.55
N VAL A 310 -18.95 -2.04 0.30
CA VAL A 310 -19.51 -2.17 1.65
C VAL A 310 -19.20 -0.94 2.50
N ALA A 311 -17.93 -0.50 2.54
CA ALA A 311 -17.53 0.69 3.29
C ALA A 311 -18.23 1.96 2.80
N SER A 312 -18.38 2.10 1.48
CA SER A 312 -19.03 3.25 0.86
C SER A 312 -20.54 3.29 1.13
N ILE A 313 -21.21 2.13 1.14
CA ILE A 313 -22.62 2.01 1.53
C ILE A 313 -22.78 2.37 3.01
N ALA A 314 -21.92 1.85 3.89
CA ALA A 314 -21.99 2.10 5.33
C ALA A 314 -21.87 3.59 5.69
N ILE A 315 -21.03 4.35 4.96
CA ILE A 315 -20.89 5.81 5.14
C ILE A 315 -21.93 6.62 4.35
N GLY A 316 -22.65 5.99 3.43
CA GLY A 316 -23.64 6.66 2.59
C GLY A 316 -23.01 7.56 1.51
N LEU A 317 -21.93 7.10 0.87
CA LEU A 317 -21.47 7.69 -0.40
C LEU A 317 -22.54 7.44 -1.47
N ARG A 318 -22.79 8.43 -2.32
CA ARG A 318 -23.81 8.37 -3.36
C ARG A 318 -23.24 8.78 -4.72
N HIS A 319 -23.98 8.42 -5.77
CA HIS A 319 -23.75 8.86 -7.14
C HIS A 319 -22.33 8.56 -7.67
N THR A 320 -21.70 9.50 -8.35
CA THR A 320 -20.42 9.34 -9.03
C THR A 320 -19.30 8.97 -8.07
N LEU A 321 -19.23 9.58 -6.88
CA LEU A 321 -18.19 9.29 -5.89
C LEU A 321 -18.22 7.82 -5.42
N PHE A 322 -19.41 7.25 -5.26
CA PHE A 322 -19.56 5.83 -4.94
C PHE A 322 -18.99 4.94 -6.05
N LYS A 323 -19.36 5.21 -7.30
CA LYS A 323 -18.90 4.43 -8.46
C LYS A 323 -17.39 4.58 -8.68
N ALA A 324 -16.89 5.81 -8.56
CA ALA A 324 -15.49 6.13 -8.75
C ALA A 324 -14.60 5.53 -7.66
N ALA A 325 -15.05 5.48 -6.40
CA ALA A 325 -14.33 4.80 -5.31
C ALA A 325 -14.21 3.28 -5.56
N ILE A 326 -15.27 2.63 -6.05
CA ILE A 326 -15.23 1.19 -6.36
C ILE A 326 -14.28 0.90 -7.53
N VAL A 327 -14.37 1.69 -8.62
CA VAL A 327 -13.43 1.55 -9.75
C VAL A 327 -12.00 1.84 -9.32
N GLN A 328 -11.79 2.82 -8.44
CA GLN A 328 -10.48 3.13 -7.88
C GLN A 328 -9.90 1.94 -7.10
N ALA A 329 -10.71 1.23 -6.31
CA ALA A 329 -10.28 0.03 -5.60
C ALA A 329 -9.93 -1.13 -6.56
N ALA A 330 -10.56 -1.16 -7.75
CA ALA A 330 -10.33 -2.14 -8.81
C ALA A 330 -9.11 -1.83 -9.70
N LEU A 331 -8.42 -0.71 -9.51
CA LEU A 331 -7.17 -0.39 -10.21
C LEU A 331 -6.07 -1.39 -9.86
N PRO A 332 -5.04 -1.64 -10.70
CA PRO A 332 -4.01 -2.65 -10.44
C PRO A 332 -3.14 -2.29 -9.23
N GLN A 333 -2.32 -3.23 -8.75
CA GLN A 333 -1.47 -3.04 -7.57
C GLN A 333 -0.47 -1.88 -7.74
N GLY A 334 -0.27 -1.10 -6.68
CA GLY A 334 0.76 -0.05 -6.65
C GLY A 334 2.19 -0.62 -6.63
N ILE A 335 3.14 0.12 -7.20
CA ILE A 335 4.56 -0.27 -7.23
C ILE A 335 5.21 -0.17 -5.84
N VAL A 336 4.88 0.89 -5.09
CA VAL A 336 5.50 1.16 -3.79
C VAL A 336 5.34 -0.01 -2.80
N PRO A 337 4.14 -0.60 -2.62
CA PRO A 337 3.99 -1.78 -1.79
C PRO A 337 4.83 -2.98 -2.23
N PHE A 338 5.05 -3.17 -3.54
CA PHE A 338 5.95 -4.20 -4.05
C PHE A 338 7.42 -3.91 -3.68
N VAL A 339 7.86 -2.66 -3.79
CA VAL A 339 9.23 -2.25 -3.40
C VAL A 339 9.48 -2.57 -1.93
N PHE A 340 8.55 -2.23 -1.04
CA PHE A 340 8.65 -2.57 0.38
C PHE A 340 8.67 -4.08 0.59
N ALA A 341 7.77 -4.83 -0.06
CA ALA A 341 7.76 -6.29 0.03
C ALA A 341 9.07 -6.94 -0.40
N LYS A 342 9.75 -6.37 -1.40
CA LYS A 342 11.07 -6.81 -1.84
C LYS A 342 12.16 -6.44 -0.84
N GLU A 343 12.13 -5.24 -0.28
CA GLU A 343 13.08 -4.76 0.73
C GLU A 343 13.01 -5.60 2.02
N TYR A 344 11.80 -5.93 2.48
CA TYR A 344 11.58 -6.74 3.67
C TYR A 344 11.48 -8.24 3.39
N ASN A 345 11.60 -8.66 2.13
CA ASN A 345 11.51 -10.05 1.68
C ASN A 345 10.23 -10.78 2.14
N VAL A 346 9.08 -10.11 2.04
CA VAL A 346 7.76 -10.67 2.38
C VAL A 346 6.94 -10.85 1.11
N HIS A 347 6.88 -12.09 0.63
CA HIS A 347 6.15 -12.50 -0.58
C HIS A 347 6.31 -11.59 -1.83
N PRO A 348 7.54 -11.15 -2.18
CA PRO A 348 7.75 -10.23 -3.30
C PRO A 348 7.27 -10.82 -4.64
N ALA A 349 7.31 -12.14 -4.82
CA ALA A 349 6.81 -12.82 -6.02
C ALA A 349 5.30 -12.64 -6.22
N ILE A 350 4.51 -12.63 -5.15
CA ILE A 350 3.05 -12.47 -5.23
C ILE A 350 2.72 -11.03 -5.62
N LEU A 351 3.36 -10.05 -4.96
CA LEU A 351 3.10 -8.63 -5.24
C LEU A 351 3.61 -8.23 -6.63
N SER A 352 4.76 -8.75 -7.06
CA SER A 352 5.27 -8.56 -8.43
C SER A 352 4.26 -9.09 -9.45
N THR A 353 3.78 -10.32 -9.27
CA THR A 353 2.74 -10.90 -10.15
C THR A 353 1.46 -10.07 -10.12
N GLY A 354 1.07 -9.55 -8.95
CA GLY A 354 -0.05 -8.64 -8.75
C GLY A 354 0.05 -7.34 -9.55
N VAL A 355 1.24 -6.74 -9.57
CA VAL A 355 1.54 -5.57 -10.41
C VAL A 355 1.49 -5.96 -11.89
N LEU A 356 2.23 -6.99 -12.31
CA LEU A 356 2.39 -7.32 -13.73
C LEU A 356 1.09 -7.79 -14.40
N LEU A 357 0.45 -8.83 -13.84
CA LEU A 357 -0.83 -9.31 -14.38
C LEU A 357 -1.92 -8.28 -14.19
N GLY A 358 -1.94 -7.59 -13.04
CA GLY A 358 -2.92 -6.57 -12.76
C GLY A 358 -2.90 -5.46 -13.79
N MET A 359 -1.72 -4.97 -14.17
CA MET A 359 -1.59 -3.95 -15.21
C MET A 359 -2.17 -4.42 -16.55
N LEU A 360 -1.92 -5.69 -16.96
CA LEU A 360 -2.43 -6.22 -18.23
C LEU A 360 -3.96 -6.33 -18.26
N ILE A 361 -4.59 -6.73 -17.15
CA ILE A 361 -6.04 -6.96 -17.10
C ILE A 361 -6.84 -5.75 -16.58
N SER A 362 -6.19 -4.71 -16.05
CA SER A 362 -6.90 -3.63 -15.35
C SER A 362 -7.81 -2.80 -16.24
N MET A 363 -7.45 -2.57 -17.51
CA MET A 363 -8.33 -1.80 -18.41
C MET A 363 -9.65 -2.54 -18.67
N PRO A 364 -9.65 -3.81 -19.12
CA PRO A 364 -10.89 -4.60 -19.24
C PRO A 364 -11.70 -4.65 -17.94
N VAL A 365 -11.03 -4.87 -16.80
CA VAL A 365 -11.72 -4.95 -15.49
C VAL A 365 -12.34 -3.61 -15.11
N ALA A 366 -11.63 -2.49 -15.28
CA ALA A 366 -12.15 -1.18 -14.98
C ALA A 366 -13.36 -0.81 -15.85
N LEU A 367 -13.31 -1.15 -17.15
CA LEU A 367 -14.45 -1.00 -18.06
C LEU A 367 -15.62 -1.88 -17.61
N ALA A 368 -15.39 -3.14 -17.24
CA ALA A 368 -16.44 -4.02 -16.75
C ALA A 368 -17.13 -3.43 -15.50
N TYR A 369 -16.36 -2.94 -14.52
CA TYR A 369 -16.92 -2.24 -13.36
C TYR A 369 -17.66 -0.97 -13.74
N TYR A 370 -17.18 -0.22 -14.73
CA TYR A 370 -17.86 0.97 -15.22
C TYR A 370 -19.26 0.65 -15.76
N PHE A 371 -19.37 -0.39 -16.57
CA PHE A 371 -20.64 -0.85 -17.12
C PHE A 371 -21.57 -1.39 -16.02
N LEU A 372 -21.04 -2.23 -15.13
CA LEU A 372 -21.82 -2.82 -14.04
C LEU A 372 -22.39 -1.77 -13.09
N LEU A 373 -21.63 -0.71 -12.80
CA LEU A 373 -22.06 0.38 -11.94
C LEU A 373 -22.90 1.43 -12.67
N ALA A 374 -23.01 1.35 -14.00
CA ALA A 374 -23.84 2.23 -14.82
C ALA A 374 -25.26 1.69 -15.05
N LEU A 375 -25.47 0.38 -14.84
CA LEU A 375 -26.79 -0.20 -14.58
C LEU A 375 -27.33 0.35 -13.25
#